data_AF-I3UEW0-F1
#
_entry.id   AF-I3UEW0-F1
#
_cell.length_a   1.000
_cell.length_b   1.000
_cell.length_c   1.000
_cell.angle_alpha   90.00
_cell.angle_beta   90.00
_cell.angle_gamma   90.00
#
_symmetry.space_group_name_H-M   'P 1'
#
loop_
_entity.id
_entity.type
_entity.pdbx_description
1 polymer ?
#
loop_
_entity_poly.entity_id
_entity_poly.type
_entity_poly.pdbx_seq_one_letter_code
_entity_poly.pdbx_strand_id
1 'polypeptide(L)'
;MSVLRNGLHGVRAGVPVLLGYVPVAMAYGIAAKGVGLSFWETVLISVFVYAGASQFFILAAIKLGTPLPGIVAMVSLLNARHLLYGPLIAKWLPQALQSRLQAAFLLTDEVFATAFHAMGHQPANAQFAWYMGLGLTAWLSWIGGTIIGLIAGSGLTAQFPQVDQILRFALVALFFSLALLSVKRPMLRALLIASVITLLCLIYAGTTPAILAGTVSAWLCFVPGNQAALSDNGEAPQKDMGGGLMGQTEFWLAIIIMAVVTWLTRALPFVLMRKSTIFGRLASGRFVILGPALLVSMTVVVVYSDLQQATGATSVLSYFCGLVAAGVCARLTRNAGFAVLAGMAGYGAALLLLPV
;
A
#
# COMPACT_ATOMS: atom_id res chain seq x y z
N MET A 1 2.62 -32.34 -10.66
CA MET A 1 1.95 -31.19 -11.34
C MET A 1 3.02 -30.23 -11.80
N SER A 2 3.03 -29.81 -13.07
CA SER A 2 4.09 -28.95 -13.62
C SER A 2 4.12 -27.58 -12.93
N VAL A 3 5.32 -27.02 -12.73
CA VAL A 3 5.55 -25.68 -12.15
C VAL A 3 4.70 -24.62 -12.85
N LEU A 4 4.54 -24.72 -14.17
CA LEU A 4 3.72 -23.84 -14.99
C LEU A 4 2.25 -23.83 -14.55
N ARG A 5 1.65 -25.00 -14.29
CA ARG A 5 0.25 -25.11 -13.87
C ARG A 5 0.01 -24.45 -12.50
N ASN A 6 0.96 -24.62 -11.58
CA ASN A 6 0.89 -23.98 -10.26
C ASN A 6 1.03 -22.45 -10.37
N GLY A 7 1.91 -21.97 -11.25
CA GLY A 7 2.03 -20.56 -11.59
C GLY A 7 0.74 -19.97 -12.16
N LEU A 8 0.07 -20.69 -13.08
CA LEU A 8 -1.22 -20.27 -13.64
C LEU A 8 -2.33 -20.19 -12.58
N HIS A 9 -2.34 -21.08 -11.59
CA HIS A 9 -3.25 -20.95 -10.44
C HIS A 9 -2.95 -19.68 -9.62
N GLY A 10 -1.66 -19.31 -9.50
CA GLY A 10 -1.22 -18.04 -8.92
C GLY A 10 -1.72 -16.83 -9.70
N VAL A 11 -1.61 -16.87 -11.04
CA VAL A 11 -2.12 -15.82 -11.93
C VAL A 11 -3.63 -15.61 -11.71
N ARG A 12 -4.40 -16.70 -11.63
CA ARG A 12 -5.83 -16.62 -11.33
C ARG A 12 -6.12 -15.98 -9.97
N ALA A 13 -5.30 -16.28 -8.95
CA ALA A 13 -5.41 -15.63 -7.65
C ALA A 13 -5.01 -14.15 -7.67
N GLY A 14 -4.20 -13.72 -8.65
CA GLY A 14 -3.82 -12.33 -8.87
C GLY A 14 -4.84 -11.50 -9.65
N VAL A 15 -5.82 -12.12 -10.32
CA VAL A 15 -6.85 -11.38 -11.08
C VAL A 15 -7.55 -10.31 -10.24
N PRO A 16 -8.01 -10.58 -9.01
CA PRO A 16 -8.65 -9.54 -8.22
C PRO A 16 -7.66 -8.42 -7.84
N VAL A 17 -6.40 -8.73 -7.55
CA VAL A 17 -5.37 -7.71 -7.29
C VAL A 17 -5.17 -6.82 -8.51
N LEU A 18 -5.09 -7.41 -9.71
CA LEU A 18 -5.04 -6.69 -10.98
C LEU A 18 -6.22 -5.74 -11.15
N LEU A 19 -7.43 -6.18 -10.82
CA LEU A 19 -8.64 -5.35 -10.93
C LEU A 19 -8.60 -4.12 -10.02
N GLY A 20 -7.99 -4.23 -8.84
CA GLY A 20 -7.75 -3.08 -7.96
C GLY A 20 -6.56 -2.22 -8.40
N TYR A 21 -5.51 -2.83 -8.95
CA TYR A 21 -4.27 -2.16 -9.31
C TYR A 21 -4.39 -1.29 -10.54
N VAL A 22 -5.05 -1.77 -11.59
CA VAL A 22 -5.10 -1.04 -12.87
C VAL A 22 -5.66 0.37 -12.70
N PRO A 23 -6.82 0.60 -12.05
CA PRO A 23 -7.35 1.95 -11.87
C PRO A 23 -6.46 2.85 -11.01
N VAL A 24 -5.90 2.32 -9.93
CA VAL A 24 -5.04 3.08 -9.02
C VAL A 24 -3.73 3.47 -9.70
N ALA A 25 -3.14 2.55 -10.46
CA ALA A 25 -1.94 2.81 -11.24
C ALA A 25 -2.20 3.78 -12.41
N MET A 26 -3.39 3.73 -13.03
CA MET A 26 -3.82 4.73 -14.00
C MET A 26 -3.87 6.13 -13.38
N ALA A 27 -4.46 6.25 -12.18
CA ALA A 27 -4.50 7.50 -11.44
C ALA A 27 -3.08 8.03 -11.16
N TYR A 28 -2.14 7.15 -10.80
CA TYR A 28 -0.73 7.50 -10.62
C TYR A 28 -0.10 8.01 -11.92
N GLY A 29 -0.28 7.30 -13.04
CA GLY A 29 0.27 7.70 -14.33
C GLY A 29 -0.23 9.07 -14.80
N ILE A 30 -1.52 9.35 -14.60
CA ILE A 30 -2.12 10.67 -14.88
C ILE A 30 -1.52 11.75 -13.97
N ALA A 31 -1.47 11.48 -12.66
CA ALA A 31 -0.95 12.43 -11.68
C ALA A 31 0.52 12.75 -11.92
N ALA A 32 1.34 11.75 -12.27
CA ALA A 32 2.77 11.90 -12.54
C ALA A 32 3.05 12.87 -13.69
N LYS A 33 2.25 12.78 -14.77
CA LYS A 33 2.29 13.73 -15.89
C LYS A 33 1.97 15.16 -15.43
N GLY A 34 1.04 15.31 -14.49
CA GLY A 34 0.66 16.61 -13.90
C GLY A 34 1.76 17.27 -13.06
N VAL A 35 2.73 16.51 -12.55
CA VAL A 35 3.91 17.05 -11.82
C VAL A 35 5.14 17.19 -12.74
N GLY A 36 4.97 16.98 -14.06
CA GLY A 36 6.03 17.16 -15.04
C GLY A 36 6.99 15.98 -15.20
N LEU A 37 6.70 14.81 -14.62
CA LEU A 37 7.51 13.62 -14.84
C LEU A 37 7.38 13.13 -16.29
N SER A 38 8.50 12.73 -16.89
CA SER A 38 8.51 12.11 -18.20
C SER A 38 7.88 10.71 -18.16
N PHE A 39 7.57 10.19 -19.35
CA PHE A 39 7.03 8.85 -19.52
C PHE A 39 7.95 7.79 -18.87
N TRP A 40 9.24 7.83 -19.17
CA TRP A 40 10.18 6.82 -18.69
C TRP A 40 10.44 6.94 -17.19
N GLU A 41 10.53 8.15 -16.65
CA GLU A 41 10.69 8.33 -15.20
C GLU A 41 9.52 7.72 -14.44
N THR A 42 8.30 7.97 -14.89
CA THR A 42 7.08 7.43 -14.28
C THR A 42 7.00 5.90 -14.37
N VAL A 43 7.34 5.32 -15.52
CA VAL A 43 7.36 3.87 -15.72
C VAL A 43 8.44 3.23 -14.86
N LEU A 44 9.65 3.79 -14.83
CA LEU A 44 10.77 3.23 -14.05
C LEU A 44 10.50 3.31 -12.55
N ILE A 45 9.86 4.39 -12.05
CA ILE A 45 9.39 4.45 -10.67
C ILE A 45 8.41 3.30 -10.39
N SER A 46 7.46 3.02 -11.29
CA SER A 46 6.50 1.91 -11.11
C SER A 46 7.14 0.53 -11.17
N VAL A 47 8.17 0.36 -11.99
CA VAL A 47 8.94 -0.88 -12.13
C VAL A 47 9.76 -1.16 -10.86
N PHE A 48 10.49 -0.16 -10.37
CA PHE A 48 11.50 -0.35 -9.34
C PHE A 48 11.06 -0.02 -7.92
N VAL A 49 10.30 1.07 -7.73
CA VAL A 49 9.73 1.40 -6.42
C VAL A 49 8.55 0.49 -6.15
N TYR A 50 7.68 0.26 -7.14
CA TYR A 50 6.56 -0.68 -7.09
C TYR A 50 5.82 -0.66 -5.74
N ALA A 51 5.41 0.53 -5.29
CA ALA A 51 4.77 0.73 -3.99
C ALA A 51 3.80 1.92 -4.09
N GLY A 52 2.51 1.64 -4.31
CA GLY A 52 1.52 2.66 -4.67
C GLY A 52 1.47 3.85 -3.71
N ALA A 53 1.37 3.61 -2.40
CA ALA A 53 1.38 4.67 -1.38
C ALA A 53 2.59 5.61 -1.52
N SER A 54 3.77 5.01 -1.64
CA SER A 54 5.04 5.72 -1.76
C SER A 54 5.13 6.49 -3.07
N GLN A 55 4.59 5.95 -4.17
CA GLN A 55 4.56 6.61 -5.46
C GLN A 55 3.70 7.88 -5.46
N PHE A 56 2.50 7.83 -4.90
CA PHE A 56 1.66 9.04 -4.74
C PHE A 56 2.29 10.05 -3.78
N PHE A 57 2.90 9.59 -2.69
CA PHE A 57 3.64 10.45 -1.78
C PHE A 57 4.81 11.17 -2.50
N ILE A 58 5.59 10.46 -3.31
CA ILE A 58 6.68 11.04 -4.11
C ILE A 58 6.14 12.17 -5.01
N LEU A 59 5.02 11.96 -5.70
CA LEU A 59 4.41 12.99 -6.54
C LEU A 59 4.02 14.24 -5.74
N ALA A 60 3.39 14.05 -4.58
CA ALA A 60 3.02 15.16 -3.70
C ALA A 60 4.25 15.90 -3.17
N ALA A 61 5.29 15.16 -2.78
CA ALA A 61 6.52 15.69 -2.24
C ALA A 61 7.32 16.49 -3.28
N ILE A 62 7.38 16.01 -4.53
CA ILE A 62 7.95 16.76 -5.67
C ILE A 62 7.21 18.08 -5.86
N LYS A 63 5.87 18.05 -5.87
CA LYS A 63 5.05 19.26 -6.04
C LYS A 63 5.27 20.30 -4.94
N LEU A 64 5.53 19.84 -3.72
CA LEU A 64 5.80 20.68 -2.55
C LEU A 64 7.27 21.13 -2.44
N GLY A 65 8.16 20.70 -3.35
CA GLY A 65 9.59 21.00 -3.26
C GLY A 65 10.25 20.35 -2.03
N THR A 66 9.76 19.21 -1.59
CA THR A 66 10.26 18.51 -0.40
C THR A 66 11.70 18.04 -0.64
N PRO A 67 12.63 18.27 0.31
CA PRO A 67 14.01 17.80 0.17
C PRO A 67 14.12 16.28 0.10
N LEU A 68 15.06 15.78 -0.71
CA LEU A 68 15.28 14.35 -0.94
C LEU A 68 15.40 13.51 0.34
N PRO A 69 16.19 13.88 1.36
CA PRO A 69 16.28 13.08 2.59
C PRO A 69 14.92 12.90 3.27
N GLY A 70 14.06 13.92 3.24
CA GLY A 70 12.70 13.85 3.76
C GLY A 70 11.81 12.91 2.95
N ILE A 71 11.94 12.92 1.62
CA ILE A 71 11.21 11.98 0.75
C ILE A 71 11.64 10.54 1.04
N VAL A 72 12.94 10.27 1.08
CA VAL A 72 13.51 8.94 1.34
C VAL A 72 13.10 8.44 2.73
N ALA A 73 13.22 9.27 3.77
CA ALA A 73 12.82 8.90 5.12
C ALA A 73 11.34 8.53 5.16
N MET A 74 10.48 9.31 4.50
CA MET A 74 9.05 9.04 4.50
C MET A 74 8.68 7.81 3.67
N VAL A 75 9.27 7.62 2.50
CA VAL A 75 9.09 6.39 1.70
C VAL A 75 9.57 5.16 2.47
N SER A 76 10.72 5.26 3.15
CA SER A 76 11.24 4.18 4.02
C SER A 76 10.22 3.82 5.09
N LEU A 77 9.63 4.83 5.71
CA LEU A 77 8.70 4.68 6.80
C LEU A 77 7.34 4.12 6.35
N LEU A 78 6.81 4.60 5.23
CA LEU A 78 5.62 4.03 4.59
C LEU A 78 5.80 2.55 4.27
N ASN A 79 7.00 2.19 3.79
CA ASN A 79 7.36 0.84 3.40
C ASN A 79 7.80 -0.04 4.57
N ALA A 80 8.04 0.51 5.76
CA ALA A 80 8.49 -0.25 6.94
C ALA A 80 7.53 -1.40 7.30
N ARG A 81 6.24 -1.29 6.92
CA ARG A 81 5.25 -2.38 7.06
C ARG A 81 5.64 -3.68 6.38
N HIS A 82 6.36 -3.62 5.26
CA HIS A 82 6.81 -4.81 4.54
C HIS A 82 7.78 -5.65 5.38
N LEU A 83 8.44 -5.03 6.38
CA LEU A 83 9.30 -5.75 7.33
C LEU A 83 8.53 -6.82 8.11
N LEU A 84 7.22 -6.62 8.32
CA LEU A 84 6.33 -7.54 9.03
C LEU A 84 5.83 -8.68 8.14
N TYR A 85 5.69 -8.44 6.84
CA TYR A 85 5.04 -9.37 5.92
C TYR A 85 5.92 -10.56 5.56
N GLY A 86 7.20 -10.29 5.22
CA GLY A 86 8.16 -11.32 4.82
C GLY A 86 8.21 -12.52 5.79
N PRO A 87 8.39 -12.31 7.10
CA PRO A 87 8.37 -13.38 8.11
C PRO A 87 7.09 -14.18 8.16
N LEU A 88 5.95 -13.51 8.02
CA LEU A 88 4.63 -14.14 8.12
C LEU A 88 4.37 -15.11 6.96
N ILE A 89 4.93 -14.84 5.78
CA ILE A 89 4.82 -15.72 4.61
C ILE A 89 6.01 -16.69 4.45
N ALA A 90 7.13 -16.45 5.13
CA ALA A 90 8.37 -17.20 4.97
C ALA A 90 8.23 -18.71 5.21
N LYS A 91 7.26 -19.14 6.01
CA LYS A 91 6.98 -20.56 6.32
C LYS A 91 6.49 -21.37 5.11
N TRP A 92 5.99 -20.70 4.08
CA TRP A 92 5.52 -21.32 2.83
C TRP A 92 6.50 -21.10 1.66
N LEU A 93 7.56 -20.33 1.88
CA LEU A 93 8.58 -20.05 0.88
C LEU A 93 9.76 -21.02 1.01
N PRO A 94 10.47 -21.33 -0.08
CA PRO A 94 11.69 -22.11 -0.02
C PRO A 94 12.71 -21.48 0.94
N GLN A 95 13.54 -22.33 1.57
CA GLN A 95 14.58 -21.83 2.48
C GLN A 95 15.73 -21.11 1.74
N ALA A 96 15.88 -21.36 0.43
CA ALA A 96 16.88 -20.71 -0.40
C ALA A 96 16.69 -19.18 -0.40
N LEU A 97 17.76 -18.45 -0.07
CA LEU A 97 17.72 -16.99 0.01
C LEU A 97 17.30 -16.36 -1.33
N GLN A 98 17.77 -16.90 -2.46
CA GLN A 98 17.41 -16.42 -3.79
C GLN A 98 15.88 -16.43 -4.02
N SER A 99 15.20 -17.52 -3.68
CA SER A 99 13.74 -17.63 -3.80
C SER A 99 13.03 -16.61 -2.90
N ARG A 100 13.55 -16.38 -1.70
CA ARG A 100 13.00 -15.39 -0.77
C ARG A 100 13.21 -13.95 -1.23
N LEU A 101 14.35 -13.63 -1.86
CA LEU A 101 14.61 -12.31 -2.45
C LEU A 101 13.72 -12.05 -3.67
N GLN A 102 13.46 -13.07 -4.50
CA GLN A 102 12.48 -12.98 -5.59
C GLN A 102 11.08 -12.73 -5.04
N ALA A 103 10.69 -13.46 -3.99
CA ALA A 103 9.40 -13.27 -3.36
C ALA A 103 9.26 -11.88 -2.70
N ALA A 104 10.36 -11.37 -2.12
CA ALA A 104 10.45 -10.06 -1.53
C ALA A 104 10.22 -8.95 -2.56
N PHE A 105 10.81 -9.04 -3.75
CA PHE A 105 10.62 -8.01 -4.79
C PHE A 105 9.14 -7.81 -5.15
N LEU A 106 8.41 -8.92 -5.30
CA LEU A 106 6.98 -8.92 -5.67
C LEU A 106 6.02 -8.66 -4.51
N LEU A 107 6.53 -8.51 -3.29
CA LEU A 107 5.73 -8.35 -2.09
C LEU A 107 5.08 -6.96 -2.03
N THR A 108 3.76 -6.93 -1.99
CA THR A 108 2.94 -5.74 -1.72
C THR A 108 1.91 -6.07 -0.65
N ASP A 109 1.11 -5.09 -0.21
CA ASP A 109 0.05 -5.32 0.78
C ASP A 109 -0.98 -6.34 0.28
N GLU A 110 -1.34 -6.27 -1.00
CA GLU A 110 -2.36 -7.10 -1.66
C GLU A 110 -1.82 -8.48 -1.98
N VAL A 111 -0.57 -8.57 -2.45
CA VAL A 111 0.11 -9.85 -2.65
C VAL A 111 0.26 -10.54 -1.31
N PHE A 112 0.67 -9.82 -0.24
CA PHE A 112 0.75 -10.36 1.12
C PHE A 112 -0.62 -10.84 1.62
N ALA A 113 -1.66 -10.01 1.56
CA ALA A 113 -2.98 -10.36 2.07
C ALA A 113 -3.55 -11.60 1.36
N THR A 114 -3.43 -11.65 0.03
CA THR A 114 -3.88 -12.78 -0.79
C THR A 114 -3.07 -14.04 -0.48
N ALA A 115 -1.74 -13.91 -0.41
CA ALA A 115 -0.82 -14.98 -0.07
C ALA A 115 -1.09 -15.56 1.32
N PHE A 116 -1.24 -14.70 2.32
CA PHE A 116 -1.44 -15.11 3.71
C PHE A 116 -2.73 -15.91 3.90
N HIS A 117 -3.77 -15.64 3.11
CA HIS A 117 -5.03 -16.37 3.15
C HIS A 117 -5.02 -17.67 2.33
N ALA A 118 -4.48 -17.64 1.11
CA ALA A 118 -4.63 -18.73 0.15
C ALA A 118 -3.45 -19.72 0.12
N MET A 119 -2.25 -19.31 0.54
CA MET A 119 -1.04 -20.13 0.36
C MET A 119 -1.04 -21.41 1.19
N GLY A 120 -1.64 -21.39 2.38
CA GLY A 120 -1.81 -22.58 3.23
C GLY A 120 -2.71 -23.65 2.62
N HIS A 121 -3.57 -23.31 1.65
CA HIS A 121 -4.42 -24.24 0.93
C HIS A 121 -3.75 -24.82 -0.33
N GLN A 122 -2.56 -24.34 -0.68
CA GLN A 122 -1.81 -24.87 -1.82
C GLN A 122 -0.92 -26.04 -1.39
N PRO A 123 -0.73 -27.08 -2.22
CA PRO A 123 0.24 -28.14 -1.98
C PRO A 123 1.63 -27.56 -1.71
N ALA A 124 2.38 -28.12 -0.74
CA ALA A 124 3.67 -27.57 -0.32
C ALA A 124 4.67 -27.37 -1.48
N ASN A 125 4.70 -28.29 -2.45
CA ASN A 125 5.55 -28.19 -3.64
C ASN A 125 5.05 -27.18 -4.70
N ALA A 126 3.86 -26.61 -4.54
CA ALA A 126 3.25 -25.66 -5.46
C ALA A 126 3.28 -24.20 -4.94
N GLN A 127 3.45 -24.00 -3.62
CA GLN A 127 3.33 -22.71 -2.94
C GLN A 127 4.18 -21.60 -3.56
N PHE A 128 5.46 -21.88 -3.84
CA PHE A 128 6.36 -20.88 -4.42
C PHE A 128 5.97 -20.47 -5.84
N ALA A 129 5.70 -21.44 -6.72
CA ALA A 129 5.30 -21.16 -8.10
C ALA A 129 3.96 -20.40 -8.15
N TRP A 130 3.02 -20.77 -7.28
CA TRP A 130 1.76 -20.06 -7.10
C TRP A 130 1.98 -18.61 -6.63
N TYR A 131 2.84 -18.38 -5.64
CA TYR A 131 3.17 -17.04 -5.16
C TYR A 131 3.79 -16.16 -6.26
N MET A 132 4.71 -16.73 -7.05
CA MET A 132 5.32 -16.03 -8.18
C MET A 132 4.29 -15.63 -9.23
N GLY A 133 3.33 -16.51 -9.55
CA GLY A 133 2.24 -16.19 -10.47
C GLY A 133 1.36 -15.03 -9.97
N LEU A 134 1.01 -15.04 -8.67
CA LEU A 134 0.28 -13.95 -8.03
C LEU A 134 1.06 -12.63 -8.10
N GLY A 135 2.31 -12.64 -7.65
CA GLY A 135 3.16 -11.46 -7.57
C GLY A 135 3.48 -10.85 -8.94
N LEU A 136 3.78 -11.67 -9.95
CA LEU A 136 4.04 -11.20 -11.31
C LEU A 136 2.80 -10.59 -11.96
N THR A 137 1.63 -11.18 -11.71
CA THR A 137 0.34 -10.63 -12.20
C THR A 137 0.10 -9.25 -11.61
N ALA A 138 0.30 -9.09 -10.30
CA ALA A 138 0.20 -7.81 -9.61
C ALA A 138 1.20 -6.79 -10.18
N TRP A 139 2.48 -7.16 -10.29
CA TRP A 139 3.54 -6.28 -10.80
C TRP A 139 3.29 -5.79 -12.24
N LEU A 140 2.96 -6.72 -13.15
CA LEU A 140 2.65 -6.37 -14.54
C LEU A 140 1.37 -5.53 -14.66
N SER A 141 0.35 -5.80 -13.84
CA SER A 141 -0.87 -5.00 -13.85
C SER A 141 -0.65 -3.55 -13.39
N TRP A 142 0.24 -3.34 -12.41
CA TRP A 142 0.60 -2.02 -11.94
C TRP A 142 1.35 -1.21 -13.00
N ILE A 143 2.33 -1.84 -13.66
CA ILE A 143 3.06 -1.21 -14.77
C ILE A 143 2.10 -0.91 -15.93
N GLY A 144 1.25 -1.86 -16.30
CA GLY A 144 0.24 -1.70 -17.35
C GLY A 144 -0.71 -0.55 -17.05
N GLY A 145 -1.28 -0.50 -15.85
CA GLY A 145 -2.15 0.60 -15.43
C GLY A 145 -1.44 1.96 -15.45
N THR A 146 -0.17 2.02 -15.02
CA THR A 146 0.64 3.24 -15.09
C THR A 146 0.80 3.72 -16.53
N ILE A 147 1.14 2.82 -17.46
CA ILE A 147 1.30 3.14 -18.87
C ILE A 147 -0.03 3.62 -19.46
N ILE A 148 -1.14 2.93 -19.16
CA ILE A 148 -2.48 3.36 -19.59
C ILE A 148 -2.78 4.77 -19.08
N GLY A 149 -2.49 5.07 -17.81
CA GLY A 149 -2.66 6.40 -17.23
C GLY A 149 -1.83 7.48 -17.90
N LEU A 150 -0.56 7.19 -18.21
CA LEU A 150 0.35 8.12 -18.91
C LEU A 150 -0.13 8.44 -20.33
N ILE A 151 -0.60 7.41 -21.06
CA ILE A 151 -1.12 7.54 -22.43
C ILE A 151 -2.45 8.29 -22.42
N ALA A 152 -3.38 7.90 -21.53
CA ALA A 152 -4.67 8.57 -21.37
C ALA A 152 -4.49 10.06 -21.00
N GLY A 153 -3.58 10.34 -20.06
CA GLY A 153 -3.07 11.66 -19.71
C GLY A 153 -4.14 12.74 -19.55
N SER A 154 -3.75 13.98 -19.85
CA SER A 154 -4.63 15.15 -19.84
C SER A 154 -5.77 15.09 -20.86
N GLY A 155 -5.69 14.25 -21.89
CA GLY A 155 -6.74 14.13 -22.90
C GLY A 155 -8.01 13.51 -22.33
N LEU A 156 -7.87 12.40 -21.61
CA LEU A 156 -9.00 11.71 -20.98
C LEU A 156 -9.62 12.58 -19.87
N THR A 157 -8.80 13.21 -19.02
CA THR A 157 -9.29 14.01 -17.90
C THR A 157 -9.84 15.38 -18.34
N ALA A 158 -9.35 15.95 -19.43
CA ALA A 158 -9.94 17.17 -20.01
C ALA A 158 -11.32 16.90 -20.63
N GLN A 159 -11.53 15.74 -21.24
CA GLN A 159 -12.82 15.36 -21.82
C GLN A 159 -13.80 14.83 -20.78
N PHE A 160 -13.30 14.14 -19.75
CA PHE A 160 -14.10 13.52 -18.70
C PHE A 160 -13.54 13.83 -17.30
N PRO A 161 -13.79 15.03 -16.75
CA PRO A 161 -13.30 15.41 -15.41
C PRO A 161 -13.73 14.46 -14.29
N GLN A 162 -14.90 13.81 -14.44
CA GLN A 162 -15.43 12.83 -13.48
C GLN A 162 -14.54 11.58 -13.41
N VAL A 163 -13.86 11.21 -14.50
CA VAL A 163 -12.96 10.04 -14.51
C VAL A 163 -11.75 10.29 -13.61
N ASP A 164 -11.22 11.52 -13.55
CA ASP A 164 -10.13 11.86 -12.62
C ASP A 164 -10.58 11.64 -11.17
N GLN A 165 -11.78 12.11 -10.81
CA GLN A 165 -12.34 11.94 -9.48
C GLN A 165 -12.52 10.46 -9.13
N ILE A 166 -13.07 9.66 -10.04
CA ILE A 166 -13.29 8.22 -9.84
C ILE A 166 -11.95 7.47 -9.70
N LEU A 167 -10.94 7.84 -10.48
CA LEU A 167 -9.62 7.23 -10.42
C LEU A 167 -8.88 7.58 -9.12
N ARG A 168 -9.00 8.82 -8.62
CA ARG A 168 -8.49 9.20 -7.28
C ARG A 168 -9.19 8.42 -6.18
N PHE A 169 -10.50 8.26 -6.28
CA PHE A 169 -11.29 7.47 -5.34
C PHE A 169 -10.84 6.00 -5.29
N ALA A 170 -10.28 5.45 -6.36
CA ALA A 170 -9.76 4.07 -6.36
C ALA A 170 -8.69 3.85 -5.28
N LEU A 171 -7.82 4.85 -5.03
CA LEU A 171 -6.78 4.77 -3.99
C LEU A 171 -7.40 4.76 -2.58
N VAL A 172 -8.42 5.60 -2.36
CA VAL A 172 -9.22 5.61 -1.13
C VAL A 172 -9.83 4.23 -0.90
N ALA A 173 -10.54 3.71 -1.91
CA ALA A 173 -11.25 2.44 -1.83
C ALA A 173 -10.28 1.29 -1.54
N LEU A 174 -9.06 1.34 -2.07
CA LEU A 174 -8.02 0.33 -1.83
C LEU A 174 -7.59 0.29 -0.37
N PHE A 175 -7.12 1.42 0.18
CA PHE A 175 -6.70 1.47 1.59
C PHE A 175 -7.84 1.13 2.54
N PHE A 176 -9.03 1.68 2.29
CA PHE A 176 -10.22 1.39 3.08
C PHE A 176 -10.55 -0.10 3.10
N SER A 177 -10.55 -0.75 1.92
CA SER A 177 -10.87 -2.16 1.80
C SER A 177 -9.83 -3.05 2.49
N LEU A 178 -8.54 -2.74 2.32
CA LEU A 178 -7.46 -3.48 2.99
C LEU A 178 -7.51 -3.31 4.51
N ALA A 179 -7.72 -2.08 4.99
CA ALA A 179 -7.91 -1.81 6.41
C ALA A 179 -9.08 -2.65 6.95
N LEU A 180 -10.24 -2.58 6.29
CA LEU A 180 -11.45 -3.30 6.69
C LEU A 180 -11.26 -4.82 6.74
N LEU A 181 -10.54 -5.40 5.77
CA LEU A 181 -10.25 -6.84 5.70
C LEU A 181 -9.20 -7.29 6.73
N SER A 182 -8.29 -6.39 7.11
CA SER A 182 -7.23 -6.68 8.07
C SER A 182 -7.68 -6.60 9.54
N VAL A 183 -8.78 -5.90 9.82
CA VAL A 183 -9.31 -5.69 11.17
C VAL A 183 -9.92 -6.96 11.76
N LYS A 184 -9.47 -7.35 12.95
CA LYS A 184 -10.09 -8.40 13.77
C LYS A 184 -10.71 -7.80 15.04
N ARG A 185 -11.75 -8.45 15.59
CA ARG A 185 -12.42 -8.00 16.82
C ARG A 185 -11.49 -7.59 17.98
N PRO A 186 -10.45 -8.36 18.37
CA PRO A 186 -9.57 -7.95 19.47
C PRO A 186 -8.75 -6.69 19.18
N MET A 187 -8.64 -6.27 17.91
CA MET A 187 -7.83 -5.13 17.48
C MET A 187 -8.66 -3.83 17.45
N LEU A 188 -10.00 -3.92 17.44
CA LEU A 188 -10.90 -2.78 17.19
C LEU A 188 -10.62 -1.58 18.09
N ARG A 189 -10.45 -1.78 19.40
CA ARG A 189 -10.20 -0.66 20.34
C ARG A 189 -8.92 0.09 19.99
N ALA A 190 -7.83 -0.63 19.77
CA ALA A 190 -6.54 -0.04 19.45
C ALA A 190 -6.54 0.63 18.07
N LEU A 191 -7.25 0.06 17.09
CA LEU A 191 -7.39 0.66 15.76
C LEU A 191 -8.28 1.91 15.77
N LEU A 192 -9.31 1.97 16.62
CA LEU A 192 -10.11 3.19 16.80
C LEU A 192 -9.29 4.32 17.41
N ILE A 193 -8.47 4.00 18.42
CA ILE A 193 -7.53 4.96 19.02
C ILE A 193 -6.54 5.47 17.96
N ALA A 194 -5.98 4.57 17.14
CA ALA A 194 -5.11 4.95 16.04
C ALA A 194 -5.80 5.90 15.05
N SER A 195 -7.05 5.63 14.66
CA SER A 195 -7.80 6.51 13.76
C SER A 195 -7.94 7.92 14.31
N VAL A 196 -8.30 8.05 15.60
CA VAL A 196 -8.49 9.34 16.26
C VAL A 196 -7.16 10.10 16.35
N ILE A 197 -6.10 9.42 16.79
CA ILE A 197 -4.77 10.05 16.92
C ILE A 197 -4.23 10.46 15.55
N THR A 198 -4.38 9.62 14.51
CA THR A 198 -4.03 10.00 13.15
C THR A 198 -4.81 11.24 12.72
N LEU A 199 -6.13 11.29 12.91
CA LEU A 199 -6.91 12.46 12.50
C LEU A 199 -6.45 13.74 13.20
N LEU A 200 -6.23 13.69 14.52
CA LEU A 200 -5.77 14.85 15.29
C LEU A 200 -4.37 15.30 14.84
N CYS A 201 -3.42 14.37 14.75
CA CYS A 201 -2.08 14.71 14.29
C CYS A 201 -2.06 15.16 12.82
N LEU A 202 -2.99 14.71 11.98
CA LEU A 202 -3.08 15.15 10.59
C LEU A 202 -3.44 16.63 10.51
N ILE A 203 -4.35 17.08 11.37
CA ILE A 203 -4.79 18.48 11.46
C ILE A 203 -3.65 19.41 11.91
N TYR A 204 -2.82 18.97 12.86
CA TYR A 204 -1.83 19.85 13.52
C TYR A 204 -0.37 19.66 13.07
N ALA A 205 0.00 18.46 12.63
CA ALA A 205 1.39 18.08 12.36
C ALA A 205 1.60 17.54 10.93
N GLY A 206 0.53 17.42 10.14
CA GLY A 206 0.57 16.94 8.77
C GLY A 206 0.59 15.41 8.64
N THR A 207 0.71 14.95 7.40
CA THR A 207 0.49 13.56 7.01
C THR A 207 1.43 12.57 7.70
N THR A 208 2.73 12.87 7.71
CA THR A 208 3.76 11.94 8.19
C THR A 208 3.65 11.68 9.69
N PRO A 209 3.62 12.69 10.58
CA PRO A 209 3.49 12.46 12.01
C PRO A 209 2.16 11.79 12.37
N ALA A 210 1.09 12.06 11.61
CA ALA A 210 -0.22 11.47 11.82
C ALA A 210 -0.24 9.94 11.65
N ILE A 211 0.40 9.47 10.59
CA ILE A 211 0.51 8.04 10.29
C ILE A 211 1.30 7.33 11.40
N LEU A 212 2.42 7.93 11.80
CA LEU A 212 3.27 7.42 12.86
C LEU A 212 2.53 7.35 14.19
N ALA A 213 1.95 8.47 14.62
CA ALA A 213 1.28 8.58 15.90
C ALA A 213 0.11 7.59 15.99
N GLY A 214 -0.68 7.43 14.92
CA GLY A 214 -1.73 6.42 14.85
C GLY A 214 -1.19 5.00 14.96
N THR A 215 -0.18 4.67 14.16
CA THR A 215 0.40 3.32 14.15
C THR A 215 1.03 2.95 15.50
N VAL A 216 1.80 3.87 16.08
CA VAL A 216 2.44 3.71 17.40
C VAL A 216 1.39 3.63 18.51
N SER A 217 0.35 4.46 18.48
CA SER A 217 -0.70 4.39 19.50
C SER A 217 -1.47 3.08 19.48
N ALA A 218 -1.81 2.53 18.29
CA ALA A 218 -2.39 1.19 18.21
C ALA A 218 -1.45 0.13 18.79
N TRP A 219 -0.15 0.20 18.50
CA TRP A 219 0.84 -0.71 19.07
C TRP A 219 0.91 -0.61 20.60
N LEU A 220 0.92 0.62 21.15
CA LEU A 220 0.94 0.91 22.58
C LEU A 220 -0.38 0.60 23.30
N CYS A 221 -1.51 0.51 22.61
CA CYS A 221 -2.81 0.21 23.20
C CYS A 221 -3.26 -1.25 22.99
N PHE A 222 -2.64 -1.98 22.05
CA PHE A 222 -3.04 -3.36 21.76
C PHE A 222 -2.48 -4.33 22.80
N VAL A 223 -3.35 -5.09 23.47
CA VAL A 223 -2.95 -6.14 24.43
C VAL A 223 -3.13 -7.50 23.75
N PRO A 224 -2.06 -8.27 23.50
CA PRO A 224 -2.15 -9.59 22.87
C PRO A 224 -2.79 -10.60 23.82
N GLY A 225 -3.66 -11.48 23.33
CA GLY A 225 -4.12 -12.66 24.08
C GLY A 225 -2.99 -13.69 24.25
N ASN A 226 -3.01 -14.41 25.37
CA ASN A 226 -1.92 -15.23 25.92
C ASN A 226 -1.24 -16.18 24.91
N GLN A 227 0.05 -15.94 24.62
CA GLN A 227 1.09 -16.91 24.24
C GLN A 227 2.49 -16.24 24.40
N ALA A 228 3.30 -16.81 25.30
CA ALA A 228 4.64 -16.43 25.81
C ALA A 228 5.79 -16.53 24.76
N ALA A 229 7.02 -16.00 24.85
CA ALA A 229 7.78 -15.07 25.73
C ALA A 229 9.18 -14.76 25.07
N LEU A 230 9.95 -13.81 25.66
CA LEU A 230 11.44 -13.61 25.65
C LEU A 230 12.07 -12.37 24.92
N SER A 231 12.07 -11.23 25.65
CA SER A 231 13.12 -10.26 26.13
C SER A 231 14.18 -9.51 25.25
N ASP A 232 14.14 -8.16 25.36
CA ASP A 232 15.20 -7.10 25.42
C ASP A 232 16.28 -6.91 24.32
N ASN A 233 16.87 -5.73 24.02
CA ASN A 233 16.66 -4.30 24.39
C ASN A 233 17.37 -3.35 23.36
N GLY A 234 16.90 -2.09 23.20
CA GLY A 234 17.75 -0.89 22.95
C GLY A 234 17.70 -0.18 21.57
N GLU A 235 17.34 1.12 21.58
CA GLU A 235 17.12 2.07 20.45
C GLU A 235 18.36 2.91 20.03
N ALA A 236 18.21 3.65 18.91
CA ALA A 236 19.15 4.56 18.25
C ALA A 236 18.70 6.05 18.30
N PRO A 237 19.56 7.03 17.96
CA PRO A 237 19.11 8.37 17.59
C PRO A 237 19.59 8.85 16.20
N GLN A 238 18.78 9.71 15.57
CA GLN A 238 18.99 10.38 14.27
C GLN A 238 19.04 11.91 14.45
N LYS A 239 19.80 12.63 13.61
CA LYS A 239 19.94 14.10 13.61
C LYS A 239 19.78 14.71 12.19
N ASP A 240 19.26 15.94 12.18
CA ASP A 240 18.79 16.77 11.06
C ASP A 240 19.81 17.14 9.96
N MET A 241 19.31 17.47 8.76
CA MET A 241 19.41 18.83 8.15
C MET A 241 18.99 18.92 6.67
N GLY A 242 18.36 20.05 6.31
CA GLY A 242 18.71 20.87 5.12
C GLY A 242 17.97 20.59 3.80
N GLY A 243 17.17 21.55 3.35
CA GLY A 243 16.45 21.50 2.07
C GLY A 243 17.05 22.37 0.97
N GLY A 244 17.22 21.79 -0.22
CA GLY A 244 17.58 22.45 -1.48
C GLY A 244 16.84 21.81 -2.65
N LEU A 245 16.55 22.62 -3.68
CA LEU A 245 15.78 22.22 -4.88
C LEU A 245 16.55 21.22 -5.74
N MET A 246 15.87 20.14 -6.14
CA MET A 246 16.46 18.97 -6.79
C MET A 246 17.00 19.25 -8.19
N GLY A 247 18.28 18.95 -8.41
CA GLY A 247 18.87 18.80 -9.74
C GLY A 247 18.50 17.46 -10.40
N GLN A 248 18.62 17.36 -11.73
CA GLN A 248 18.28 16.16 -12.49
C GLN A 248 19.07 14.89 -12.05
N THR A 249 20.32 15.06 -11.62
CA THR A 249 21.14 13.98 -11.04
C THR A 249 20.61 13.52 -9.68
N GLU A 250 20.16 14.46 -8.85
CA GLU A 250 19.58 14.18 -7.53
C GLU A 250 18.23 13.47 -7.65
N PHE A 251 17.47 13.77 -8.71
CA PHE A 251 16.24 13.06 -9.05
C PHE A 251 16.46 11.58 -9.37
N TRP A 252 17.42 11.23 -10.22
CA TRP A 252 17.73 9.82 -10.50
C TRP A 252 18.33 9.10 -9.29
N LEU A 253 19.19 9.78 -8.54
CA LEU A 253 19.71 9.27 -7.27
C LEU A 253 18.55 8.96 -6.30
N ALA A 254 17.53 9.81 -6.25
CA ALA A 254 16.35 9.58 -5.44
C ALA A 254 15.58 8.34 -5.84
N ILE A 255 15.30 8.16 -7.14
CA ILE A 255 14.60 6.97 -7.63
C ILE A 255 15.37 5.70 -7.25
N ILE A 256 16.68 5.70 -7.45
CA ILE A 256 17.53 4.56 -7.10
C ILE A 256 17.51 4.31 -5.59
N ILE A 257 17.69 5.34 -4.77
CA ILE A 257 17.66 5.22 -3.31
C ILE A 257 16.29 4.69 -2.86
N MET A 258 15.20 5.22 -3.39
CA MET A 258 13.84 4.81 -3.02
C MET A 258 13.53 3.37 -3.47
N ALA A 259 13.98 2.98 -4.67
CA ALA A 259 13.87 1.60 -5.13
C ALA A 259 14.68 0.65 -4.24
N VAL A 260 15.91 1.02 -3.89
CA VAL A 260 16.78 0.26 -2.99
C VAL A 260 16.16 0.16 -1.61
N VAL A 261 15.67 1.27 -1.03
CA VAL A 261 14.97 1.29 0.27
C VAL A 261 13.73 0.40 0.22
N THR A 262 12.92 0.49 -0.83
CA THR A 262 11.71 -0.32 -0.96
C THR A 262 12.04 -1.80 -1.08
N TRP A 263 13.08 -2.14 -1.85
CA TRP A 263 13.56 -3.50 -1.96
C TRP A 263 14.16 -4.00 -0.64
N LEU A 264 14.99 -3.21 0.04
CA LEU A 264 15.59 -3.54 1.32
C LEU A 264 14.54 -3.76 2.40
N THR A 265 13.52 -2.90 2.49
CA THR A 265 12.42 -3.09 3.46
C THR A 265 11.64 -4.40 3.24
N ARG A 266 11.64 -4.95 2.02
CA ARG A 266 11.03 -6.26 1.70
C ARG A 266 12.01 -7.43 1.88
N ALA A 267 13.28 -7.23 1.53
CA ALA A 267 14.32 -8.26 1.48
C ALA A 267 14.99 -8.50 2.83
N LEU A 268 15.19 -7.42 3.62
CA LEU A 268 15.88 -7.43 4.90
C LEU A 268 15.33 -8.47 5.89
N PRO A 269 13.99 -8.67 6.02
CA PRO A 269 13.47 -9.74 6.85
C PRO A 269 13.99 -11.11 6.45
N PHE A 270 14.04 -11.43 5.16
CA PHE A 270 14.50 -12.74 4.70
C PHE A 270 16.00 -12.97 4.90
N VAL A 271 16.80 -11.90 4.78
CA VAL A 271 18.25 -11.94 5.03
C VAL A 271 18.53 -12.14 6.52
N LEU A 272 17.85 -11.37 7.38
CA LEU A 272 18.05 -11.37 8.81
C LEU A 272 17.40 -12.58 9.51
N MET A 273 16.32 -13.15 8.96
CA MET A 273 15.66 -14.36 9.47
C MET A 273 16.59 -15.57 9.58
N ARG A 274 17.67 -15.63 8.78
CA ARG A 274 18.64 -16.73 8.83
C ARG A 274 19.58 -16.63 10.06
N LYS A 275 19.58 -15.49 10.76
CA LYS A 275 20.48 -15.19 11.89
C LYS A 275 19.80 -14.57 13.11
N SER A 276 18.50 -14.27 13.08
CA SER A 276 17.86 -13.42 14.10
C SER A 276 16.47 -13.88 14.55
N THR A 277 16.28 -13.92 15.88
CA THR A 277 15.02 -14.11 16.60
C THR A 277 14.05 -12.91 16.48
N ILE A 278 14.49 -11.77 15.93
CA ILE A 278 13.70 -10.52 15.79
C ILE A 278 12.38 -10.76 15.04
N PHE A 279 12.40 -11.55 13.98
CA PHE A 279 11.23 -11.71 13.13
C PHE A 279 10.17 -12.67 13.69
N GLY A 280 10.56 -13.58 14.57
CA GLY A 280 9.62 -14.32 15.40
C GLY A 280 8.85 -13.40 16.37
N ARG A 281 9.52 -12.36 16.89
CA ARG A 281 8.90 -11.30 17.74
C ARG A 281 7.98 -10.36 16.95
N LEU A 282 8.26 -10.08 15.68
CA LEU A 282 7.32 -9.32 14.81
C LEU A 282 6.04 -10.11 14.52
N ALA A 283 6.16 -11.43 14.40
CA ALA A 283 5.05 -12.32 14.06
C ALA A 283 4.19 -12.75 15.28
N SER A 284 4.59 -12.40 16.50
CA SER A 284 3.91 -12.75 17.75
C SER A 284 3.76 -11.53 18.68
N GLY A 285 2.73 -11.48 19.52
CA GLY A 285 2.53 -10.37 20.46
C GLY A 285 1.96 -9.08 19.83
N ARG A 286 2.42 -7.92 20.32
CA ARG A 286 1.81 -6.60 20.02
C ARG A 286 2.03 -6.16 18.57
N PHE A 287 3.11 -6.60 17.95
CA PHE A 287 3.53 -6.19 16.60
C PHE A 287 2.56 -6.64 15.50
N VAL A 288 1.72 -7.65 15.78
CA VAL A 288 0.67 -8.11 14.85
C VAL A 288 -0.32 -6.99 14.49
N ILE A 289 -0.50 -5.99 15.36
CA ILE A 289 -1.39 -4.85 15.06
C ILE A 289 -0.77 -3.83 14.10
N LEU A 290 0.54 -3.79 13.92
CA LEU A 290 1.19 -2.72 13.16
C LEU A 290 0.72 -2.66 11.70
N GLY A 291 0.55 -3.81 11.04
CA GLY A 291 0.02 -3.86 9.67
C GLY A 291 -1.39 -3.24 9.58
N PRO A 292 -2.38 -3.77 10.31
CA PRO A 292 -3.73 -3.19 10.34
C PRO A 292 -3.78 -1.73 10.84
N ALA A 293 -2.97 -1.36 11.83
CA ALA A 293 -2.90 0.01 12.35
C ALA A 293 -2.41 1.00 11.30
N LEU A 294 -1.40 0.61 10.54
CA LEU A 294 -0.89 1.45 9.48
C LEU A 294 -1.89 1.57 8.31
N LEU A 295 -2.58 0.49 7.94
CA LEU A 295 -3.64 0.54 6.92
C LEU A 295 -4.80 1.45 7.35
N VAL A 296 -5.20 1.40 8.62
CA VAL A 296 -6.21 2.30 9.19
C VAL A 296 -5.73 3.74 9.17
N SER A 297 -4.48 3.98 9.56
CA SER A 297 -3.90 5.33 9.57
C SER A 297 -3.80 5.92 8.15
N MET A 298 -3.37 5.12 7.16
CA MET A 298 -3.39 5.50 5.73
C MET A 298 -4.81 5.83 5.27
N THR A 299 -5.77 4.99 5.62
CA THR A 299 -7.18 5.20 5.27
C THR A 299 -7.66 6.54 5.79
N VAL A 300 -7.39 6.88 7.05
CA VAL A 300 -7.77 8.16 7.64
C VAL A 300 -7.15 9.33 6.90
N VAL A 301 -5.84 9.26 6.60
CA VAL A 301 -5.13 10.33 5.88
C VAL A 301 -5.72 10.54 4.48
N VAL A 302 -5.86 9.46 3.71
CA VAL A 302 -6.32 9.54 2.32
C VAL A 302 -7.78 9.99 2.28
N VAL A 303 -8.62 9.47 3.19
CA VAL A 303 -10.03 9.88 3.32
C VAL A 303 -10.16 11.35 3.67
N TYR A 304 -9.45 11.80 4.71
CA TYR A 304 -9.52 13.19 5.14
C TYR A 304 -9.01 14.15 4.06
N SER A 305 -7.88 13.81 3.42
CA SER A 305 -7.27 14.68 2.39
C SER A 305 -8.14 14.83 1.15
N ASP A 306 -8.90 13.78 0.78
CA ASP A 306 -9.82 13.83 -0.35
C ASP A 306 -11.14 14.55 0.01
N LEU A 307 -11.66 14.33 1.23
CA LEU A 307 -12.82 15.07 1.74
C LEU A 307 -12.57 16.58 1.84
N GLN A 308 -11.34 17.01 2.14
CA GLN A 308 -10.97 18.44 2.14
C GLN A 308 -11.02 19.07 0.73
N GLN A 309 -10.92 18.26 -0.32
CA GLN A 309 -11.06 18.72 -1.71
C GLN A 309 -12.51 18.65 -2.21
N ALA A 310 -13.42 18.01 -1.47
CA ALA A 310 -14.82 17.86 -1.84
C ALA A 310 -15.57 19.19 -1.64
N THR A 311 -15.96 19.83 -2.74
CA THR A 311 -16.73 21.07 -2.73
C THR A 311 -18.23 20.73 -2.69
N GLY A 312 -18.85 20.78 -1.52
CA GLY A 312 -20.31 20.68 -1.35
C GLY A 312 -20.84 19.35 -0.78
N ALA A 313 -22.11 19.34 -0.40
CA ALA A 313 -22.75 18.18 0.24
C ALA A 313 -22.88 16.96 -0.68
N THR A 314 -22.98 17.19 -1.99
CA THR A 314 -23.21 16.18 -3.03
C THR A 314 -21.93 15.40 -3.34
N SER A 315 -20.77 16.06 -3.36
CA SER A 315 -19.46 15.41 -3.48
C SER A 315 -19.15 14.57 -2.25
N VAL A 316 -19.46 15.08 -1.05
CA VAL A 316 -19.36 14.33 0.21
C VAL A 316 -20.29 13.10 0.21
N LEU A 317 -21.54 13.24 -0.23
CA LEU A 317 -22.49 12.12 -0.31
C LEU A 317 -22.02 11.06 -1.30
N SER A 318 -21.53 11.48 -2.47
CA SER A 318 -20.95 10.57 -3.47
C SER A 318 -19.79 9.77 -2.89
N TYR A 319 -18.94 10.43 -2.11
CA TYR A 319 -17.83 9.83 -1.39
C TYR A 319 -18.30 8.72 -0.43
N PHE A 320 -19.33 8.99 0.37
CA PHE A 320 -19.92 8.00 1.28
C PHE A 320 -20.54 6.83 0.50
N CYS A 321 -21.23 7.07 -0.61
CA CYS A 321 -21.77 6.00 -1.47
C CYS A 321 -20.65 5.07 -1.94
N GLY A 322 -19.52 5.62 -2.39
CA GLY A 322 -18.35 4.84 -2.77
C GLY A 322 -17.78 4.01 -1.61
N LEU A 323 -17.63 4.61 -0.42
CA LEU A 323 -17.10 3.89 0.75
C LEU A 323 -18.02 2.76 1.19
N VAL A 324 -19.34 2.98 1.19
CA VAL A 324 -20.33 1.95 1.52
C VAL A 324 -20.26 0.81 0.51
N ALA A 325 -20.24 1.11 -0.78
CA ALA A 325 -20.14 0.09 -1.83
C ALA A 325 -18.86 -0.75 -1.70
N ALA A 326 -17.71 -0.09 -1.48
CA ALA A 326 -16.44 -0.77 -1.22
C ALA A 326 -16.52 -1.65 0.03
N GLY A 327 -17.07 -1.13 1.14
CA GLY A 327 -17.15 -1.83 2.41
C GLY A 327 -18.04 -3.07 2.37
N VAL A 328 -19.22 -2.95 1.75
CA VAL A 328 -20.15 -4.07 1.55
C VAL A 328 -19.49 -5.13 0.66
N CYS A 329 -18.91 -4.73 -0.47
CA CYS A 329 -18.25 -5.67 -1.38
C CYS A 329 -17.05 -6.37 -0.73
N ALA A 330 -16.21 -5.64 0.02
CA ALA A 330 -15.09 -6.20 0.76
C ALA A 330 -15.56 -7.26 1.77
N ARG A 331 -16.65 -6.99 2.50
CA ARG A 331 -17.19 -7.93 3.49
C ARG A 331 -17.76 -9.20 2.86
N LEU A 332 -18.46 -9.06 1.73
CA LEU A 332 -19.09 -10.17 1.01
C LEU A 332 -18.05 -11.04 0.27
N THR A 333 -17.12 -10.40 -0.43
CA THR A 333 -16.17 -11.11 -1.31
C THR A 333 -14.86 -11.48 -0.63
N ARG A 334 -14.56 -10.86 0.53
CA ARG A 334 -13.24 -10.93 1.19
C ARG A 334 -12.08 -10.55 0.26
N ASN A 335 -12.35 -9.68 -0.72
CA ASN A 335 -11.40 -9.34 -1.76
C ASN A 335 -11.31 -7.83 -1.96
N ALA A 336 -10.11 -7.27 -1.79
CA ALA A 336 -9.90 -5.83 -1.94
C ALA A 336 -10.10 -5.34 -3.37
N GLY A 337 -9.77 -6.14 -4.39
CA GLY A 337 -9.90 -5.76 -5.80
C GLY A 337 -11.34 -5.52 -6.23
N PHE A 338 -12.22 -6.48 -5.92
CA PHE A 338 -13.66 -6.31 -6.17
C PHE A 338 -14.23 -5.14 -5.38
N ALA A 339 -13.75 -4.93 -4.15
CA ALA A 339 -14.16 -3.81 -3.32
C ALA A 339 -13.75 -2.45 -3.91
N VAL A 340 -12.55 -2.33 -4.50
CA VAL A 340 -12.13 -1.12 -5.22
C VAL A 340 -13.08 -0.82 -6.38
N LEU A 341 -13.36 -1.82 -7.22
CA LEU A 341 -14.27 -1.63 -8.36
C LEU A 341 -15.68 -1.25 -7.92
N ALA A 342 -16.22 -1.92 -6.90
CA ALA A 342 -17.53 -1.59 -6.35
C ALA A 342 -17.55 -0.16 -5.77
N GLY A 343 -16.47 0.23 -5.08
CA GLY A 343 -16.33 1.59 -4.54
C GLY A 343 -16.30 2.65 -5.64
N MET A 344 -15.48 2.44 -6.67
CA MET A 344 -15.41 3.32 -7.84
C MET A 344 -16.76 3.43 -8.56
N ALA A 345 -17.45 2.31 -8.76
CA ALA A 345 -18.77 2.29 -9.39
C ALA A 345 -19.80 3.02 -8.53
N GLY A 346 -19.80 2.81 -7.21
CA GLY A 346 -20.70 3.50 -6.27
C GLY A 346 -20.45 5.01 -6.23
N TYR A 347 -19.17 5.42 -6.19
CA TYR A 347 -18.78 6.82 -6.23
C TYR A 347 -19.15 7.48 -7.57
N GLY A 348 -18.81 6.84 -8.69
CA GLY A 348 -19.10 7.36 -10.03
C GLY A 348 -20.59 7.44 -10.33
N ALA A 349 -21.38 6.43 -9.94
CA ALA A 349 -22.83 6.49 -10.09
C ALA A 349 -23.44 7.63 -9.27
N ALA A 350 -22.98 7.84 -8.03
CA ALA A 350 -23.46 8.93 -7.21
C ALA A 350 -23.08 10.31 -7.78
N LEU A 351 -21.86 10.47 -8.30
CA LEU A 351 -21.43 11.70 -8.99
C LEU A 351 -22.30 12.05 -10.20
N LEU A 352 -22.81 11.05 -10.91
CA LEU A 352 -23.64 11.26 -12.11
C LEU A 352 -25.13 11.47 -11.78
N LEU A 353 -25.61 10.88 -10.68
CA LEU A 353 -27.03 10.86 -10.32
C LEU A 353 -27.43 11.95 -9.32
N LEU A 354 -26.48 12.44 -8.51
CA LEU A 354 -26.76 13.49 -7.54
C LEU A 354 -26.67 14.87 -8.22
N PRO A 355 -27.65 15.77 -7.98
CA PRO A 355 -27.60 17.12 -8.53
C PRO A 355 -26.40 17.89 -7.97
N VAL A 356 -25.71 18.65 -8.82
CA VAL A 356 -24.56 19.50 -8.44
C VAL A 356 -24.99 20.72 -7.64
#